data_AF-A0A7K4CF38-F1
#
_entry.id   AF-A0A7K4CF38-F1
#
_cell.length_a   1.000
_cell.length_b   1.000
_cell.length_c   1.000
_cell.angle_alpha   90.00
_cell.angle_beta   90.00
_cell.angle_gamma   90.00
#
_symmetry.space_group_name_H-M   'P 1'
#
loop_
_entity.id
_entity.type
_entity.pdbx_description
1 polymer ?
#
loop_
_entity_poly.entity_id
_entity_poly.type
_entity_poly.pdbx_seq_one_letter_code
_entity_poly.pdbx_strand_id
1 'polypeptide(L)'
;MSDDISTIPDFSDLTCTNLMIRLKMLLKKAPEGSLVECIVRRDQRDTIDVPFSRTGYDVKIRKIDTNRFRVSLKKKNSREVS
;
A
#
# COMPACT_ATOMS: atom_id res chain seq x y z
N MET A 1 4.08 10.03 -25.53
CA MET A 1 4.65 9.16 -24.48
C MET A 1 3.48 8.79 -23.61
N SER A 2 2.98 7.56 -23.72
CA SER A 2 1.81 7.11 -22.98
C SER A 2 2.31 6.53 -21.66
N ASP A 3 2.16 7.29 -20.58
CA ASP A 3 2.36 6.77 -19.24
C ASP A 3 1.36 5.63 -19.01
N ASP A 4 1.88 4.40 -19.03
CA ASP A 4 1.13 3.17 -18.83
C ASP A 4 0.64 3.10 -17.37
N ILE A 5 -0.45 3.82 -17.07
CA ILE A 5 -1.32 3.52 -15.95
C ILE A 5 -2.07 2.25 -16.38
N SER A 6 -1.83 1.07 -15.78
CA SER A 6 -2.90 0.08 -15.51
C SER A 6 -2.47 -1.33 -15.14
N THR A 7 -1.53 -1.53 -14.20
CA THR A 7 -1.70 -2.71 -13.33
C THR A 7 -1.24 -2.42 -11.91
N ILE A 8 -2.21 -2.13 -11.04
CA ILE A 8 -1.96 -2.15 -9.60
C ILE A 8 -1.46 -3.56 -9.26
N PRO A 9 -0.25 -3.71 -8.71
CA PRO A 9 0.32 -5.02 -8.46
C PRO A 9 -0.57 -5.83 -7.53
N ASP A 10 -0.87 -7.07 -7.91
CA ASP A 10 -1.60 -8.01 -7.07
C ASP A 10 -0.64 -8.85 -6.24
N PHE A 11 -0.78 -8.75 -4.92
CA PHE A 11 0.02 -9.49 -3.94
C PHE A 11 -0.80 -10.54 -3.20
N SER A 12 -2.00 -10.87 -3.70
CA SER A 12 -2.87 -11.87 -3.09
C SER A 12 -2.16 -13.22 -2.90
N ASP A 13 -1.23 -13.60 -3.79
CA ASP A 13 -0.49 -14.85 -3.69
C ASP A 13 0.72 -14.82 -2.74
N LEU A 14 1.07 -13.66 -2.19
CA LEU A 14 2.18 -13.55 -1.24
C LEU A 14 1.75 -14.01 0.16
N THR A 15 2.70 -14.59 0.90
CA THR A 15 2.55 -14.71 2.35
C THR A 15 2.58 -13.32 3.00
N CYS A 16 1.99 -13.15 4.19
CA CYS A 16 2.03 -11.88 4.92
C CYS A 16 3.46 -11.34 5.10
N THR A 17 4.43 -12.22 5.37
CA THR A 17 5.85 -11.84 5.48
C THR A 17 6.41 -11.30 4.17
N ASN A 18 6.21 -12.03 3.06
CA ASN A 18 6.70 -11.62 1.73
C ASN A 18 6.03 -10.33 1.25
N LEU A 19 4.74 -10.18 1.52
CA LEU A 19 3.99 -8.94 1.29
C LEU A 19 4.64 -7.76 2.02
N MET A 20 4.89 -7.90 3.32
CA MET A 20 5.46 -6.80 4.12
C MET A 20 6.87 -6.43 3.67
N ILE A 21 7.71 -7.41 3.32
CA ILE A 21 9.05 -7.16 2.77
C ILE A 21 8.93 -6.39 1.45
N ARG A 22 8.10 -6.87 0.51
CA ARG A 22 7.91 -6.23 -0.80
C ARG A 22 7.37 -4.82 -0.66
N LEU A 23 6.38 -4.62 0.22
CA LEU A 23 5.75 -3.32 0.44
C LEU A 23 6.74 -2.31 1.04
N LYS A 24 7.54 -2.71 2.04
CA LYS A 24 8.60 -1.87 2.59
C LYS A 24 9.65 -1.48 1.55
N MET A 25 10.03 -2.41 0.67
CA MET A 25 10.96 -2.12 -0.43
C MET A 25 10.37 -1.12 -1.43
N LEU A 26 9.09 -1.27 -1.79
CA LEU A 26 8.40 -0.33 -2.68
C LEU A 26 8.34 1.06 -2.05
N LEU A 27 7.88 1.17 -0.80
CA LEU A 27 7.78 2.44 -0.08
C LEU A 27 9.15 3.12 0.10
N LYS A 28 10.22 2.36 0.34
CA LYS A 28 11.60 2.91 0.44
C LYS A 28 12.10 3.48 -0.89
N LYS A 29 11.68 2.89 -2.02
CA LYS A 29 12.07 3.34 -3.38
C LYS A 29 11.14 4.41 -3.93
N ALA A 30 9.95 4.55 -3.36
CA ALA A 30 8.94 5.49 -3.81
C ALA A 30 9.43 6.93 -3.55
N PRO A 31 9.37 7.84 -4.55
CA PRO A 31 9.68 9.25 -4.34
C PRO A 31 8.84 9.86 -3.21
N GLU A 32 9.33 10.92 -2.57
CA GLU A 32 8.55 11.59 -1.52
C GLU A 32 7.21 12.11 -2.07
N GLY A 33 6.13 11.86 -1.33
CA GLY A 33 4.78 12.22 -1.75
C GLY A 33 4.16 11.31 -2.83
N SER A 34 4.87 10.29 -3.31
CA SER A 34 4.31 9.31 -4.25
C SER A 34 3.34 8.34 -3.56
N LEU A 35 2.40 7.83 -4.36
CA LEU A 35 1.39 6.87 -3.94
C LEU A 35 1.85 5.46 -4.33
N VAL A 36 1.90 4.55 -3.36
CA VAL A 36 2.14 3.11 -3.60
C VAL A 36 0.82 2.37 -3.46
N GLU A 37 0.44 1.59 -4.47
CA GLU A 37 -0.82 0.85 -4.46
C GLU A 37 -0.59 -0.64 -4.71
N CYS A 38 -1.43 -1.48 -4.10
CA CYS A 38 -1.46 -2.92 -4.35
C CYS A 38 -2.85 -3.53 -4.11
N ILE A 39 -3.08 -4.71 -4.67
CA ILE A 39 -4.24 -5.55 -4.36
C ILE A 39 -3.81 -6.64 -3.40
N VAL A 40 -4.63 -6.88 -2.37
CA VAL A 40 -4.39 -7.88 -1.33
C VAL A 40 -5.70 -8.56 -0.91
N ARG A 41 -5.59 -9.68 -0.19
CA ARG A 41 -6.70 -10.37 0.48
C ARG A 41 -7.04 -9.75 1.84
N ARG A 42 -8.12 -10.21 2.47
CA ARG A 42 -8.60 -9.70 3.76
C ARG A 42 -7.57 -9.82 4.89
N ASP A 43 -6.92 -10.97 5.02
CA ASP A 43 -5.90 -11.26 6.04
C ASP A 43 -4.66 -10.36 5.89
N GLN A 44 -4.25 -10.17 4.65
CA GLN A 44 -3.13 -9.30 4.27
C GLN A 44 -3.44 -7.82 4.51
N ARG A 45 -4.67 -7.38 4.24
CA ARG A 45 -5.14 -6.01 4.53
C ARG A 45 -4.87 -5.65 5.99
N ASP A 46 -5.29 -6.49 6.93
CA ASP A 46 -5.13 -6.22 8.37
C ASP A 46 -3.64 -6.15 8.78
N THR A 47 -2.80 -6.94 8.09
CA THR A 47 -1.34 -6.92 8.27
C THR A 47 -0.69 -5.62 7.78
N ILE A 48 -1.30 -4.92 6.82
CA ILE A 48 -0.83 -3.61 6.33
C ILE A 48 -1.40 -2.47 7.17
N ASP A 49 -2.71 -2.48 7.43
CA ASP A 49 -3.43 -1.35 8.03
C ASP A 49 -2.85 -0.95 9.39
N VAL A 50 -2.70 -1.91 10.30
CA VAL A 50 -2.24 -1.68 11.68
C VAL A 50 -0.85 -1.04 11.77
N PRO A 51 0.21 -1.58 11.14
CA PRO A 51 1.54 -0.99 11.24
C PRO A 51 1.67 0.33 10.46
N PHE A 52 1.09 0.44 9.27
CA PHE A 52 1.34 1.61 8.40
C PHE A 52 0.51 2.84 8.79
N SER A 53 -0.74 2.66 9.25
CA SER A 53 -1.55 3.77 9.76
C SER A 53 -0.90 4.48 10.97
N ARG A 54 -0.13 3.73 11.76
CA ARG A 54 0.61 4.22 12.93
C ARG A 54 1.97 4.82 12.60
N THR A 55 2.50 4.61 11.40
CA THR A 55 3.90 4.93 11.05
C THR A 55 4.02 6.00 9.98
N GLY A 56 3.39 7.16 10.17
CA GLY A 56 3.61 8.31 9.28
C GLY A 56 3.16 8.08 7.83
N TYR A 57 2.29 7.09 7.56
CA TYR A 57 1.63 6.90 6.27
C TYR A 57 0.13 7.20 6.39
N ASP A 58 -0.41 7.80 5.35
CA ASP A 58 -1.84 7.79 5.05
C ASP A 58 -2.15 6.49 4.30
N VAL A 59 -3.05 5.68 4.87
CA VAL A 59 -3.43 4.37 4.36
C VAL A 59 -4.90 4.44 3.98
N LYS A 60 -5.20 4.21 2.70
CA LYS A 60 -6.56 4.13 2.17
C LYS A 60 -6.82 2.73 1.68
N ILE A 61 -7.95 2.17 2.10
CA ILE A 61 -8.35 0.81 1.75
C ILE A 61 -9.70 0.87 1.06
N ARG A 62 -9.79 0.28 -0.14
CA ARG A 62 -11.03 0.14 -0.89
C ARG A 62 -11.28 -1.34 -1.18
N LYS A 63 -12.43 -1.86 -0.75
CA LYS A 63 -12.89 -3.19 -1.16
C LYS A 63 -13.20 -3.16 -2.66
N ILE A 64 -12.65 -4.12 -3.40
CA ILE A 64 -12.89 -4.27 -4.84
C ILE A 64 -13.58 -5.59 -5.19
N ASP A 65 -13.53 -6.59 -4.30
CA ASP A 65 -14.25 -7.87 -4.40
C ASP A 65 -14.44 -8.49 -2.99
N THR A 66 -15.09 -9.65 -2.90
CA THR A 66 -15.37 -10.43 -1.69
C THR A 66 -14.14 -10.64 -0.82
N ASN A 67 -13.00 -11.00 -1.43
CA ASN A 67 -11.73 -11.19 -0.74
C ASN A 67 -10.57 -10.43 -1.41
N ARG A 68 -10.86 -9.27 -2.01
CA ARG A 68 -9.84 -8.43 -2.66
C ARG A 68 -10.02 -6.97 -2.26
N PHE A 69 -8.92 -6.36 -1.87
CA PHE A 69 -8.84 -4.98 -1.38
C PHE A 69 -7.71 -4.27 -2.11
N ARG A 70 -8.00 -3.08 -2.63
CA ARG A 70 -6.98 -2.14 -3.07
C ARG A 70 -6.50 -1.35 -1.85
N VAL A 71 -5.21 -1.42 -1.57
CA VAL A 71 -4.56 -0.63 -0.53
C VAL A 71 -3.70 0.43 -1.22
N SER A 72 -3.85 1.67 -0.78
CA SER A 72 -3.07 2.80 -1.26
C SER A 72 -2.35 3.42 -0.05
N LEU A 73 -1.02 3.54 -0.13
CA LEU A 73 -0.18 4.10 0.92
C LEU A 73 0.54 5.34 0.39
N LYS A 74 0.48 6.42 1.15
CA LYS A 74 1.21 7.66 0.87
C LYS A 74 1.92 8.12 2.15
N LYS A 75 3.19 8.48 2.07
CA LYS A 75 3.91 9.05 3.22
C LYS A 75 3.25 10.38 3.61
N LYS A 76 2.90 10.57 4.89
CA LYS A 76 2.42 11.85 5.42
C LYS A 76 3.56 12.86 5.30
N ASN A 77 3.27 14.05 4.76
CA ASN A 77 4.25 15.11 4.80
C ASN A 77 4.40 15.57 6.25
N SER A 78 5.63 15.66 6.75
CA SER A 78 5.95 16.17 8.10
C SER A 78 5.56 17.64 8.33
N ARG A 79 4.85 18.28 7.39
CA ARG A 79 4.34 19.66 7.48
C ARG A 79 2.89 19.77 7.94
N GLU A 80 2.19 18.66 8.19
CA GLU A 80 0.82 18.66 8.74
C GLU A 80 0.80 18.42 10.27
N VAL A 81 1.82 18.91 10.97
CA VAL A 81 1.73 19.19 12.41
C VAL A 81 2.17 20.63 12.57
N SER A 82 1.20 21.53 12.55
CA SER A 82 1.32 22.94 12.96
C SER A 82 0.26 23.19 14.02
#